data_AF-A0A9X3SBB1-F1
#
_entry.id   AF-A0A9X3SBB1-F1
#
_cell.length_a   1.000
_cell.length_b   1.000
_cell.length_c   1.000
_cell.angle_alpha   90.00
_cell.angle_beta   90.00
_cell.angle_gamma   90.00
#
_symmetry.space_group_name_H-M   'P 1'
#
loop_
_entity.id
_entity.type
_entity.pdbx_description
1 polymer ?
#
loop_
_entity_poly.entity_id
_entity_poly.type
_entity_poly.pdbx_seq_one_letter_code
_entity_poly.pdbx_strand_id
1 'polypeptide(L)'
;MGDLLLKGMLNFTGSLNLVAAAGGKVKANAQEVLVQGQRGAGPPHGNAPAPVLIPPPPASPSDPGVSVWVFQSFNATIKAGGTAIVTQGMCAQGNPGTATWPGMVQSSMGNPGIKANSIAMNVANDLATILPTGAPAPLTTSGQL
;
A
#
# COMPACT_ATOMS: atom_id res chain seq x y z
N MET A 1 4.89 -21.48 9.61
CA MET A 1 4.94 -20.12 10.19
C MET A 1 3.52 -19.67 10.47
N GLY A 2 3.24 -19.10 11.64
CA GLY A 2 1.87 -18.76 12.05
C GLY A 2 1.52 -17.31 11.73
N ASP A 3 0.59 -17.10 10.80
CA ASP A 3 0.04 -15.77 10.51
C ASP A 3 -0.84 -15.27 11.66
N LEU A 4 -0.87 -13.96 11.86
CA LEU A 4 -1.86 -13.31 12.72
C LEU A 4 -3.12 -13.03 11.89
N LEU A 5 -4.16 -13.82 12.13
CA LEU A 5 -5.43 -13.74 11.41
C LEU A 5 -6.43 -12.86 12.15
N LEU A 6 -6.73 -11.70 11.58
CA LEU A 6 -7.77 -10.79 12.02
C LEU A 6 -9.07 -11.08 11.25
N LYS A 7 -10.20 -11.15 11.95
CA LYS A 7 -11.51 -11.47 11.36
C LYS A 7 -12.61 -10.64 12.00
N GLY A 8 -13.66 -10.39 11.22
CA GLY A 8 -14.88 -9.71 11.70
C GLY A 8 -14.75 -8.19 11.77
N MET A 9 -15.45 -7.59 12.72
CA MET A 9 -15.46 -6.14 12.95
C MET A 9 -14.51 -5.79 14.10
N LEU A 10 -13.34 -5.24 13.77
CA LEU A 10 -12.31 -4.86 14.73
C LEU A 10 -11.93 -3.40 14.49
N ASN A 11 -11.79 -2.62 15.55
CA ASN A 11 -11.24 -1.27 15.48
C ASN A 11 -10.12 -1.13 16.49
N PHE A 12 -8.89 -1.07 15.99
CA PHE A 12 -7.71 -0.81 16.81
C PHE A 12 -7.55 0.69 16.98
N THR A 13 -7.37 1.14 18.22
CA THR A 13 -7.21 2.55 18.56
C THR A 13 -5.89 2.80 19.27
N GLY A 14 -5.38 4.02 19.17
CA GLY A 14 -4.11 4.38 19.79
C GLY A 14 -2.91 3.80 19.04
N SER A 15 -1.85 3.44 19.77
CA SER A 15 -0.63 2.88 19.21
C SER A 15 -0.51 1.40 19.54
N LEU A 16 -0.45 0.55 18.51
CA LEU A 16 -0.38 -0.90 18.66
C LEU A 16 0.57 -1.50 17.62
N ASN A 17 1.36 -2.48 18.04
CA ASN A 17 2.16 -3.29 17.13
C ASN A 17 1.59 -4.71 17.07
N LEU A 18 1.07 -5.09 15.91
CA LEU A 18 0.57 -6.41 15.60
C LEU A 18 1.74 -7.29 15.17
N VAL A 19 2.00 -8.33 15.94
CA VAL A 19 3.16 -9.21 15.73
C VAL A 19 2.65 -10.62 15.48
N ALA A 20 2.91 -11.14 14.29
CA ALA A 20 2.73 -12.56 13.98
C ALA A 20 3.90 -13.39 14.52
N ALA A 21 3.82 -14.72 14.48
CA ALA A 21 4.97 -15.54 14.79
C ALA A 21 6.13 -15.19 13.83
N ALA A 22 7.39 -15.42 14.22
CA ALA A 22 8.55 -15.10 13.38
C ALA A 22 8.32 -15.58 11.94
N GLY A 23 8.39 -14.65 10.97
CA GLY A 23 8.12 -14.80 9.52
C GLY A 23 6.68 -15.12 9.07
N GLY A 24 5.71 -15.04 9.99
CA GLY A 24 4.29 -14.98 9.66
C GLY A 24 3.88 -13.54 9.35
N LYS A 25 2.72 -13.39 8.68
CA LYS A 25 2.19 -12.08 8.30
C LYS A 25 0.92 -11.73 9.05
N VAL A 26 0.63 -10.44 9.13
CA VAL A 26 -0.66 -9.95 9.61
C VAL A 26 -1.65 -9.98 8.44
N LYS A 27 -2.78 -10.66 8.62
CA LYS A 27 -3.82 -10.81 7.61
C LYS A 27 -5.17 -10.35 8.13
N ALA A 28 -5.86 -9.54 7.35
CA ALA A 28 -7.25 -9.13 7.57
C ALA A 28 -8.15 -9.92 6.61
N ASN A 29 -9.10 -10.70 7.14
CA ASN A 29 -9.99 -11.54 6.35
C ASN A 29 -9.25 -12.43 5.32
N ALA A 30 -8.13 -13.03 5.75
CA ALA A 30 -7.23 -13.85 4.94
C ALA A 30 -6.38 -13.10 3.89
N GLN A 31 -6.53 -11.79 3.73
CA GLN A 31 -5.67 -10.96 2.89
C GLN A 31 -4.58 -10.29 3.72
N GLU A 32 -3.36 -10.24 3.19
CA GLU A 32 -2.23 -9.58 3.89
C GLU A 32 -2.50 -8.08 3.98
N VAL A 33 -2.34 -7.49 5.17
CA VAL A 33 -2.45 -6.03 5.32
C VAL A 33 -1.29 -5.35 4.61
N LEU A 34 -1.55 -4.22 3.93
CA LEU A 34 -0.47 -3.43 3.33
C LEU A 34 0.32 -2.73 4.44
N VAL A 35 1.64 -2.74 4.32
CA VAL A 35 2.54 -1.96 5.17
C VAL A 35 3.33 -0.96 4.34
N GLN A 36 3.68 0.15 4.98
CA GLN A 36 4.51 1.17 4.38
C GLN A 36 5.90 0.60 4.00
N GLY A 37 6.31 0.82 2.75
CA GLY A 37 7.67 0.56 2.29
C GLY A 37 8.47 1.86 2.15
N GLN A 38 9.64 1.74 1.52
CA GLN A 38 10.43 2.90 1.13
C GLN A 38 10.16 3.25 -0.33
N ARG A 39 10.08 4.54 -0.65
CA ARG A 39 9.89 5.01 -2.03
C ARG A 39 11.00 4.47 -2.94
N GLY A 40 10.63 3.76 -4.00
CA GLY A 40 11.55 3.27 -5.02
C GLY A 40 12.55 2.20 -4.54
N ALA A 41 12.39 1.66 -3.32
CA ALA A 41 13.34 0.71 -2.75
C ALA A 41 12.63 -0.53 -2.19
N GLY A 42 13.31 -1.67 -2.26
CA GLY A 42 12.73 -2.96 -1.94
C GLY A 42 11.67 -3.41 -2.97
N PRO A 43 10.98 -4.53 -2.70
CA PRO A 43 9.94 -5.04 -3.58
C PRO A 43 8.81 -4.02 -3.75
N PRO A 44 8.33 -3.77 -4.98
CA PRO A 44 7.19 -2.89 -5.20
C PRO A 44 5.91 -3.53 -4.65
N HIS A 45 5.00 -2.68 -4.17
CA HIS A 45 3.66 -3.07 -3.75
C HIS A 45 2.78 -3.51 -4.92
N GLY A 46 3.10 -3.06 -6.14
CA GLY A 46 2.40 -3.46 -7.34
C GLY A 46 2.89 -2.72 -8.57
N ASN A 47 2.03 -2.69 -9.59
CA ASN A 47 2.32 -2.05 -10.86
C ASN A 47 1.15 -1.20 -11.35
N ALA A 48 1.46 -0.13 -12.07
CA ALA A 48 0.51 0.70 -12.77
C ALA A 48 0.85 0.73 -14.28
N PRO A 49 -0.10 1.05 -15.16
CA PRO A 49 0.21 1.34 -16.56
C PRO A 49 1.32 2.39 -16.69
N ALA A 50 2.06 2.35 -17.81
CA ALA A 50 3.10 3.35 -18.08
C ALA A 50 2.52 4.77 -17.95
N PRO A 51 3.22 5.70 -17.29
CA PRO A 51 2.63 6.96 -16.90
C PRO A 51 2.54 7.89 -18.11
N VAL A 52 1.39 7.95 -18.77
CA VAL A 52 1.12 8.89 -19.87
C VAL A 52 0.24 10.02 -19.33
N LEU A 53 0.75 11.25 -19.35
CA LEU A 53 -0.05 12.44 -19.01
C LEU A 53 -1.21 12.60 -20.01
N ILE A 54 -2.36 13.06 -19.54
CA ILE A 54 -3.54 13.34 -20.39
C ILE A 54 -3.66 14.86 -20.55
N PRO A 55 -3.65 15.43 -21.77
CA PRO A 55 -3.45 14.81 -23.10
C PRO A 55 -1.99 14.35 -23.32
N PRO A 56 -1.76 13.34 -24.19
CA PRO A 56 -0.44 12.75 -24.37
C PRO A 56 0.58 13.82 -24.82
N PRO A 57 1.67 14.02 -24.08
CA PRO A 57 2.69 14.98 -24.45
C PRO A 57 3.42 14.53 -25.72
N PRO A 58 4.05 15.46 -26.48
CA PRO A 58 4.85 15.13 -27.66
C PRO A 58 6.08 14.27 -27.35
N ALA A 59 6.50 14.21 -26.07
CA ALA A 59 7.68 13.51 -25.62
C ALA A 59 7.32 12.38 -24.65
N SER A 60 8.18 11.36 -24.60
CA SER A 60 8.07 10.25 -23.66
C SER A 60 8.15 10.73 -22.21
N PRO A 61 7.54 10.01 -21.24
CA PRO A 61 7.64 10.34 -19.82
C PRO A 61 9.08 10.33 -19.33
N SER A 62 9.43 11.24 -18.42
CA SER A 62 10.77 11.33 -17.83
C SER A 62 11.17 10.11 -17.00
N ASP A 63 10.18 9.37 -16.47
CA ASP A 63 10.36 8.11 -15.78
C ASP A 63 9.30 7.11 -16.30
N PRO A 64 9.65 6.16 -17.19
CA PRO A 64 8.68 5.24 -17.76
C PRO A 64 8.34 4.06 -16.83
N GLY A 65 8.92 4.01 -15.62
CA GLY A 65 8.75 2.86 -14.73
C GLY A 65 7.31 2.63 -14.30
N VAL A 66 6.95 1.35 -14.16
CA VAL A 66 5.59 0.90 -13.85
C VAL A 66 5.42 0.41 -12.42
N SER A 67 6.51 0.29 -11.68
CA SER A 67 6.50 -0.21 -10.30
C SER A 67 5.95 0.84 -9.35
N VAL A 68 5.18 0.40 -8.34
CA VAL A 68 4.50 1.26 -7.37
C VAL A 68 4.94 0.90 -5.97
N TRP A 69 5.28 1.91 -5.17
CA TRP A 69 5.61 1.77 -3.75
C TRP A 69 4.70 2.66 -2.90
N VAL A 70 4.04 2.07 -1.90
CA VAL A 70 3.36 2.83 -0.85
C VAL A 70 4.39 3.23 0.17
N PHE A 71 4.73 4.53 0.22
CA PHE A 71 5.85 5.01 1.03
C PHE A 71 5.41 5.82 2.25
N GLN A 72 4.12 6.12 2.39
CA GLN A 72 3.58 6.85 3.53
C GLN A 72 2.17 6.38 3.84
N SER A 73 1.93 5.91 5.07
CA SER A 73 0.57 5.78 5.61
C SER A 73 0.16 7.08 6.30
N PHE A 74 -1.10 7.50 6.15
CA PHE A 74 -1.65 8.62 6.91
C PHE A 74 -1.99 8.24 8.35
N ASN A 75 -2.12 6.94 8.64
CA ASN A 75 -2.33 6.43 9.98
C ASN A 75 -1.20 5.48 10.36
N ALA A 76 -0.15 6.02 10.99
CA ALA A 76 1.07 5.28 11.31
C ALA A 76 1.12 4.71 12.74
N THR A 77 0.01 4.76 13.50
CA THR A 77 -0.01 4.35 14.91
C THR A 77 -0.21 2.85 15.07
N ILE A 78 -0.91 2.21 14.12
CA ILE A 78 -1.08 0.75 14.09
C ILE A 78 -0.07 0.16 13.12
N LYS A 79 0.70 -0.81 13.60
CA LYS A 79 1.85 -1.38 12.90
C LYS A 79 1.72 -2.88 12.76
N ALA A 80 2.28 -3.46 11.71
CA ALA A 80 2.52 -4.89 11.56
C ALA A 80 4.03 -5.13 11.55
N GLY A 81 4.54 -5.92 12.50
CA GLY A 81 5.98 -6.22 12.59
C GLY A 81 6.85 -4.98 12.77
N GLY A 82 6.33 -3.91 13.39
CA GLY A 82 7.03 -2.64 13.57
C GLY A 82 6.87 -1.63 12.43
N THR A 83 6.24 -2.02 11.32
CA THR A 83 6.02 -1.16 10.15
C THR A 83 4.57 -0.67 10.10
N ALA A 84 4.35 0.61 9.80
CA ALA A 84 3.01 1.18 9.74
C ALA A 84 2.11 0.44 8.75
N ILE A 85 0.91 0.06 9.18
CA ILE A 85 -0.13 -0.46 8.29
C ILE A 85 -0.69 0.71 7.50
N VAL A 86 -0.96 0.49 6.22
CA VAL A 86 -1.57 1.46 5.32
C VAL A 86 -3.09 1.40 5.51
N THR A 87 -3.74 2.55 5.70
CA THR A 87 -5.21 2.68 5.67
C THR A 87 -5.68 3.54 4.50
N GLN A 88 -4.93 4.62 4.29
CA GLN A 88 -4.85 5.51 3.15
C GLN A 88 -3.43 6.08 3.19
N GLY A 89 -2.94 6.61 2.08
CA GLY A 89 -1.57 7.08 2.07
C GLY A 89 -1.09 7.56 0.72
N MET A 90 0.21 7.85 0.66
CA MET A 90 0.89 8.20 -0.58
C MET A 90 1.61 6.99 -1.15
N CYS A 91 1.50 6.82 -2.45
CA CYS A 91 2.34 5.93 -3.22
C CYS A 91 3.10 6.71 -4.29
N ALA A 92 4.11 6.07 -4.87
CA ALA A 92 4.81 6.61 -6.02
C ALA A 92 5.01 5.52 -7.06
N GLN A 93 4.82 5.88 -8.32
CA GLN A 93 5.17 5.07 -9.49
C GLN A 93 6.50 5.53 -10.09
N GLY A 94 7.27 4.58 -10.61
CA GLY A 94 8.40 4.87 -11.49
C GLY A 94 9.46 3.78 -11.46
N ASN A 95 10.67 4.12 -11.87
CA ASN A 95 11.79 3.20 -11.83
C ASN A 95 12.28 2.99 -10.39
N PRO A 96 12.83 1.80 -10.07
CA PRO A 96 13.54 1.59 -8.82
C PRO A 96 14.61 2.67 -8.60
N GLY A 97 14.70 3.21 -7.39
CA GLY A 97 15.60 4.29 -7.00
C GLY A 97 15.07 5.70 -7.27
N THR A 98 14.14 5.89 -8.21
CA THR A 98 13.68 7.24 -8.62
C THR A 98 12.20 7.51 -8.47
N ALA A 99 11.33 6.48 -8.49
CA ALA A 99 9.86 6.54 -8.36
C ALA A 99 9.27 7.96 -8.23
N THR A 100 9.09 8.62 -9.37
CA THR A 100 8.86 10.08 -9.44
C THR A 100 7.38 10.46 -9.50
N TRP A 101 6.49 9.57 -9.94
CA TRP A 101 5.09 9.87 -10.18
C TRP A 101 4.27 9.72 -8.89
N PRO A 102 3.71 10.80 -8.32
CA PRO A 102 2.95 10.71 -7.09
C PRO A 102 1.62 9.99 -7.30
N GLY A 103 1.20 9.24 -6.30
CA GLY A 103 -0.06 8.54 -6.25
C GLY A 103 -0.66 8.54 -4.85
N MET A 104 -1.90 8.10 -4.74
CA MET A 104 -2.64 7.98 -3.49
C MET A 104 -3.24 6.60 -3.36
N VAL A 105 -3.09 5.98 -2.20
CA VAL A 105 -3.75 4.71 -1.87
C VAL A 105 -5.21 5.00 -1.57
N GLN A 106 -6.11 4.27 -2.23
CA GLN A 106 -7.55 4.39 -2.04
C GLN A 106 -7.97 3.68 -0.76
N SER A 107 -9.14 4.07 -0.24
CA SER A 107 -9.75 3.36 0.89
C SER A 107 -9.92 1.88 0.58
N SER A 108 -9.65 1.03 1.56
CA SER A 108 -9.75 -0.42 1.39
C SER A 108 -11.16 -0.85 0.99
N MET A 109 -11.25 -1.62 -0.09
CA MET A 109 -12.47 -2.33 -0.47
C MET A 109 -12.40 -3.81 -0.07
N GLY A 110 -11.19 -4.40 -0.01
CA GLY A 110 -10.99 -5.79 0.40
C GLY A 110 -11.22 -6.04 1.90
N ASN A 111 -11.17 -4.98 2.73
CA ASN A 111 -11.30 -5.10 4.18
C ASN A 111 -12.08 -3.94 4.82
N PRO A 112 -13.43 -3.91 4.72
CA PRO A 112 -14.22 -2.86 5.36
C PRO A 112 -14.33 -2.99 6.89
N GLY A 113 -14.08 -4.18 7.44
CA GLY A 113 -14.38 -4.53 8.83
C GLY A 113 -13.25 -4.30 9.83
N ILE A 114 -11.99 -4.39 9.40
CA ILE A 114 -10.82 -4.28 10.30
C ILE A 114 -10.15 -2.93 10.10
N LYS A 115 -10.15 -2.12 11.16
CA LYS A 115 -9.86 -0.69 11.13
C LYS A 115 -8.72 -0.32 12.06
N ALA A 116 -7.96 0.69 11.66
CA ALA A 116 -7.04 1.45 12.50
C ALA A 116 -7.59 2.87 12.67
N ASN A 117 -7.84 3.28 13.92
CA ASN A 117 -8.47 4.55 14.28
C ASN A 117 -9.71 4.86 13.41
N SER A 118 -10.61 3.88 13.29
CA SER A 118 -11.86 3.98 12.52
C SER A 118 -11.72 4.05 10.99
N ILE A 119 -10.51 3.94 10.44
CA ILE A 119 -10.25 3.86 9.00
C ILE A 119 -9.87 2.42 8.64
N ALA A 120 -10.46 1.87 7.59
CA ALA A 120 -10.17 0.51 7.13
C ALA A 120 -8.68 0.33 6.80
N MET A 121 -8.07 -0.77 7.27
CA MET A 121 -6.72 -1.15 6.87
C MET A 121 -6.74 -1.64 5.43
N ASN A 122 -5.84 -1.12 4.60
CA ASN A 122 -5.64 -1.65 3.27
C ASN A 122 -5.02 -3.04 3.33
N VAL A 123 -5.36 -3.82 2.31
CA VAL A 123 -4.93 -5.21 2.12
C VAL A 123 -4.41 -5.40 0.70
N ALA A 124 -3.67 -6.49 0.49
CA ALA A 124 -3.24 -6.88 -0.85
C ALA A 124 -4.45 -6.96 -1.80
N ASN A 125 -4.25 -6.46 -3.02
CA ASN A 125 -5.23 -6.23 -4.08
C ASN A 125 -6.13 -5.01 -3.92
N ASP A 126 -5.94 -4.18 -2.89
CA ASP A 126 -6.50 -2.82 -2.91
C ASP A 126 -5.83 -1.97 -3.99
N LEU A 127 -6.46 -0.83 -4.29
CA LEU A 127 -6.07 0.05 -5.38
C LEU A 127 -5.38 1.32 -4.85
N ALA A 128 -4.43 1.81 -5.64
CA ALA A 128 -4.00 3.19 -5.61
C ALA A 128 -4.35 3.89 -6.94
N THR A 129 -4.25 5.20 -6.95
CA THR A 129 -4.40 6.02 -8.15
C THR A 129 -3.15 6.86 -8.33
N ILE A 130 -2.58 6.79 -9.53
CA ILE A 130 -1.45 7.64 -9.90
C ILE A 130 -2.00 8.99 -10.34
N LEU A 131 -1.68 10.05 -9.58
CA LEU A 131 -2.39 11.33 -9.68
C LEU A 131 -2.22 11.99 -11.05
N PRO A 132 -1.02 12.05 -11.66
CA PRO A 132 -0.86 12.74 -12.94
C PRO A 132 -1.54 12.06 -14.13
N THR A 133 -1.83 10.76 -14.03
CA THR A 133 -2.41 9.96 -15.13
C THR A 133 -3.83 9.49 -14.87
N GLY A 134 -4.29 9.57 -13.62
CA GLY A 134 -5.54 8.95 -13.15
C GLY A 134 -5.51 7.42 -13.20
N ALA A 135 -4.37 6.80 -13.51
CA ALA A 135 -4.30 5.37 -13.74
C ALA A 135 -4.49 4.58 -12.44
N PRO A 136 -5.28 3.50 -12.45
CA PRO A 136 -5.37 2.60 -11.32
C PRO A 136 -4.07 1.79 -11.17
N ALA A 137 -3.68 1.57 -9.92
CA ALA A 137 -2.47 0.86 -9.52
C ALA A 137 -2.83 -0.24 -8.51
N PRO A 138 -3.08 -1.49 -8.95
CA PRO A 138 -3.31 -2.61 -8.05
C PRO A 138 -2.08 -2.91 -7.19
N LEU A 139 -2.29 -2.99 -5.87
CA LEU A 139 -1.27 -3.25 -4.86
C LEU A 139 -1.25 -4.74 -4.52
N THR A 140 -0.62 -5.56 -5.36
CA THR A 140 -0.65 -7.02 -5.29
C THR A 140 0.24 -7.62 -4.19
N THR A 141 1.17 -6.85 -3.61
CA THR A 141 2.02 -7.30 -2.51
C THR A 141 1.87 -6.41 -1.29
N SER A 142 2.00 -7.01 -0.10
CA SER A 142 1.79 -6.33 1.18
C SER A 142 2.97 -5.45 1.62
N GLY A 143 4.18 -5.74 1.16
CA GLY A 143 5.41 -5.15 1.69
C GLY A 143 5.83 -5.72 3.05
N GLN A 144 5.09 -6.69 3.61
CA GLN A 144 5.49 -7.39 4.84
C GLN A 144 6.61 -8.39 4.52
N LEU A 145 7.60 -8.47 5.42
CA LEU A 145 8.70 -9.45 5.38
C LEU A 145 8.25 -10.81 5.91
#